data_AF-A0A2M6X315-F1
#
_entry.id   AF-A0A2M6X315-F1
#
_cell.length_a   1.000
_cell.length_b   1.000
_cell.length_c   1.000
_cell.angle_alpha   90.00
_cell.angle_beta   90.00
_cell.angle_gamma   90.00
#
_symmetry.space_group_name_H-M   'P 1'
#
loop_
_entity.id
_entity.type
_entity.pdbx_description
1 polymer ?
#
loop_
_entity_poly.entity_id
_entity_poly.type
_entity_poly.pdbx_seq_one_letter_code
_entity_poly.pdbx_strand_id
1 'polypeptide(L)'
;MSVRTFSKPVRTKSVTYVLGTNCHPCLRVGPVRFGGRSLRLDEPLSTVSYVSVFIPHFIGNPAENHEILRKLYLDFDLSSYQISDLTGWSRTSISDYLRKAKINKESIKSPIPRYGEREVSGVRVPHQAEQKVIQKIVSLKSKGHSFREIARVLTESGIPSKRGGQWSKTTVQEIYKREQERKK
;
A
#
# COMPACT_ATOMS: atom_id res chain seq x y z
N MET A 1 69.54 32.57 -14.87
CA MET A 1 68.36 31.77 -14.45
C MET A 1 67.12 32.64 -14.63
N SER A 2 66.24 32.33 -15.59
CA SER A 2 65.02 33.12 -15.83
C SER A 2 63.84 32.17 -16.01
N VAL A 3 62.91 32.20 -15.05
CA VAL A 3 61.77 31.28 -14.94
C VAL A 3 60.63 31.83 -15.79
N ARG A 4 60.28 31.13 -16.87
CA ARG A 4 59.10 31.47 -17.68
C ARG A 4 57.86 30.86 -17.02
N THR A 5 57.01 31.69 -16.44
CA THR A 5 55.69 31.30 -15.95
C THR A 5 54.72 31.21 -17.13
N PHE A 6 54.21 30.00 -17.39
CA PHE A 6 53.14 29.78 -18.37
C PHE A 6 51.78 30.03 -17.71
N SER A 7 51.16 31.18 -18.01
CA SER A 7 49.76 31.46 -17.66
C SER A 7 48.82 30.65 -18.56
N LYS A 8 47.97 29.81 -17.98
CA LYS A 8 46.93 29.07 -18.71
C LYS A 8 45.81 30.04 -19.15
N PRO A 9 45.31 29.98 -20.39
CA PRO A 9 44.19 30.82 -20.81
C PRO A 9 42.88 30.37 -20.14
N VAL A 10 42.12 31.35 -19.66
CA VAL A 10 40.76 31.19 -19.12
C VAL A 10 39.83 30.75 -20.25
N ARG A 11 39.27 29.55 -20.15
CA ARG A 11 38.30 29.02 -21.10
C ARG A 11 36.99 29.80 -20.99
N THR A 12 36.70 30.66 -21.97
CA THR A 12 35.38 31.29 -22.11
C THR A 12 34.35 30.20 -22.46
N LYS A 13 33.28 30.10 -21.66
CA LYS A 13 32.14 29.25 -21.98
C LYS A 13 31.23 30.03 -22.93
N SER A 14 31.21 29.66 -24.20
CA SER A 14 30.18 30.10 -25.15
C SER A 14 28.84 29.50 -24.72
N VAL A 15 27.85 30.36 -24.44
CA VAL A 15 26.47 29.94 -24.20
C VAL A 15 25.79 29.82 -25.56
N THR A 16 25.68 28.60 -26.07
CA THR A 16 24.86 28.30 -27.25
C THR A 16 23.42 28.07 -26.78
N TYR A 17 22.53 29.02 -27.08
CA TYR A 17 21.09 28.81 -26.95
C TYR A 17 20.64 27.79 -28.01
N VAL A 18 20.31 26.58 -27.56
CA VAL A 18 19.63 25.59 -28.38
C VAL A 18 18.13 25.87 -28.29
N LEU A 19 17.58 26.50 -29.32
CA LEU A 19 16.14 26.54 -29.57
C LEU A 19 15.68 25.10 -29.88
N GLY A 20 14.97 24.47 -28.95
CA GLY A 20 14.57 23.07 -29.10
C GLY A 20 13.42 22.64 -28.20
N THR A 21 12.24 22.58 -28.82
CA THR A 21 11.02 21.84 -28.47
C THR A 21 10.25 22.21 -27.20
N ASN A 22 9.14 22.91 -27.44
CA ASN A 22 7.92 22.97 -26.63
C ASN A 22 7.59 21.62 -25.97
N CYS A 23 7.93 21.48 -24.69
CA CYS A 23 7.30 20.49 -23.83
C CYS A 23 5.85 20.92 -23.60
N HIS A 24 4.93 20.21 -24.26
CA HIS A 24 3.50 20.32 -24.00
C HIS A 24 3.23 19.96 -22.53
N PRO A 25 2.36 20.71 -21.82
CA PRO A 25 1.93 20.34 -20.48
C PRO A 25 1.20 19.00 -20.57
N CYS A 26 1.73 17.99 -19.88
CA CYS A 26 1.13 16.68 -19.79
C CYS A 26 -0.25 16.79 -19.13
N LEU A 27 -1.32 16.85 -19.93
CA LEU A 27 -2.68 16.52 -19.48
C LEU A 27 -2.66 15.07 -18.99
N ARG A 28 -2.53 14.91 -17.68
CA ARG A 28 -2.62 13.62 -17.02
C ARG A 28 -4.09 13.21 -17.02
N VAL A 29 -4.53 12.54 -18.08
CA VAL A 29 -5.80 11.84 -18.13
C VAL A 29 -5.73 10.71 -17.09
N GLY A 30 -6.36 10.93 -15.94
CA GLY A 30 -6.47 9.92 -14.89
C GLY A 30 -7.41 8.78 -15.31
N PRO A 31 -7.15 7.53 -14.89
CA PRO A 31 -8.04 6.42 -15.18
C PRO A 31 -9.35 6.52 -14.37
N VAL A 32 -10.36 5.89 -14.97
CA VAL A 32 -11.80 5.93 -14.68
C VAL A 32 -12.15 5.46 -13.26
N ARG A 33 -13.18 6.14 -12.72
CA ARG A 33 -13.91 5.95 -11.46
C ARG A 33 -13.98 4.50 -10.95
N PHE A 34 -13.68 4.32 -9.65
CA PHE A 34 -14.20 3.19 -8.88
C PHE A 34 -15.19 3.68 -7.82
N GLY A 35 -16.47 3.37 -8.05
CA GLY A 35 -17.43 2.99 -7.02
C GLY A 35 -17.68 3.96 -5.86
N GLY A 36 -18.09 5.19 -6.16
CA GLY A 36 -18.84 5.98 -5.18
C GLY A 36 -20.14 5.23 -4.86
N ARG A 37 -20.25 4.72 -3.62
CA ARG A 37 -21.53 4.31 -3.07
C ARG A 37 -22.33 5.61 -2.96
N SER A 38 -23.27 5.82 -3.89
CA SER A 38 -24.24 6.91 -3.80
C SER A 38 -25.05 6.65 -2.54
N LEU A 39 -24.68 7.34 -1.46
CA LEU A 39 -25.52 7.43 -0.27
C LEU A 39 -26.77 8.19 -0.70
N ARG A 40 -27.87 7.46 -0.80
CA ARG A 40 -29.20 8.02 -1.03
C ARG A 40 -29.51 8.98 0.12
N LEU A 41 -29.90 10.20 -0.21
CA LEU A 41 -30.24 11.29 0.72
C LEU A 41 -31.66 11.16 1.27
N ASP A 42 -32.14 9.96 1.58
CA ASP A 42 -33.54 9.77 2.02
C ASP A 42 -33.68 8.74 3.15
N GLU A 43 -32.86 8.86 4.21
CA GLU A 43 -33.16 8.21 5.48
C GLU A 43 -33.00 9.20 6.64
N PRO A 44 -34.07 9.56 7.37
CA PRO A 44 -33.98 10.49 8.48
C PRO A 44 -33.41 9.74 9.69
N LEU A 45 -32.08 9.67 9.78
CA LEU A 45 -31.42 9.21 10.99
C LEU A 45 -31.51 10.27 12.09
N SER A 46 -32.64 10.26 12.77
CA SER A 46 -32.81 10.77 14.12
C SER A 46 -31.88 10.01 15.07
N THR A 47 -30.64 10.48 15.23
CA THR A 47 -29.78 10.43 16.44
C THR A 47 -28.33 10.80 16.11
N VAL A 48 -28.08 11.97 15.53
CA VAL A 48 -26.74 12.58 15.57
C VAL A 48 -26.86 14.04 16.01
N SER A 49 -27.38 14.21 17.22
CA SER A 49 -27.46 15.46 17.95
C SER A 49 -26.30 15.58 18.92
N TYR A 50 -25.04 15.65 18.45
CA TYR A 50 -23.94 16.21 19.26
C TYR A 50 -22.62 16.50 18.51
N VAL A 51 -22.61 16.85 17.22
CA VAL A 51 -21.31 17.23 16.60
C VAL A 51 -21.38 18.38 15.59
N SER A 52 -22.58 18.81 15.19
CA SER A 52 -22.78 19.85 14.17
C SER A 52 -22.55 21.28 14.65
N VAL A 53 -22.22 21.51 15.93
CA VAL A 53 -21.99 22.86 16.49
C VAL A 53 -20.51 23.20 16.70
N PHE A 54 -19.59 22.23 16.56
CA PHE A 54 -18.18 22.45 16.90
C PHE A 54 -17.18 22.50 15.73
N ILE A 55 -17.61 22.33 14.47
CA ILE A 55 -16.64 21.93 13.43
C ILE A 55 -16.00 23.05 12.58
N PRO A 56 -16.50 24.30 12.42
CA PRO A 56 -15.70 25.30 11.71
C PRO A 56 -14.83 26.15 12.66
N HIS A 57 -15.10 26.17 13.97
CA HIS A 57 -14.59 27.22 14.85
C HIS A 57 -13.29 26.88 15.62
N PHE A 58 -12.90 25.60 15.73
CA PHE A 58 -11.70 25.19 16.47
C PHE A 58 -10.39 25.22 15.66
N ILE A 59 -10.41 25.74 14.44
CA ILE A 59 -9.31 25.58 13.47
C ILE A 59 -8.21 26.64 13.67
N GLY A 60 -7.54 26.56 14.81
CA GLY A 60 -6.13 26.93 14.90
C GLY A 60 -5.27 25.99 14.04
N ASN A 61 -4.01 26.37 13.82
CA ASN A 61 -3.04 25.57 13.08
C ASN A 61 -2.95 24.16 13.73
N PRO A 62 -2.88 23.03 12.99
CA PRO A 62 -2.69 21.70 13.58
C PRO A 62 -1.48 21.62 14.54
N ALA A 63 -0.51 22.55 14.43
CA ALA A 63 0.57 22.70 15.39
C ALA A 63 0.11 23.11 16.81
N GLU A 64 -0.95 23.90 16.92
CA GLU A 64 -1.52 24.35 18.19
C GLU A 64 -2.34 23.20 18.83
N ASN A 65 -3.12 22.49 18.02
CA ASN A 65 -3.98 21.38 18.45
C ASN A 65 -3.37 20.00 18.16
N HIS A 66 -2.08 19.88 18.39
CA HIS A 66 -1.32 18.72 17.94
C HIS A 66 -1.63 17.43 18.69
N GLU A 67 -2.11 17.51 19.94
CA GLU A 67 -2.56 16.34 20.69
C GLU A 67 -3.79 15.70 20.04
N ILE A 68 -4.72 16.52 19.54
CA ILE A 68 -5.89 16.05 18.79
C ILE A 68 -5.44 15.38 17.50
N LEU A 69 -4.52 16.01 16.76
CA LEU A 69 -3.95 15.42 15.55
C LEU A 69 -3.27 14.08 15.85
N ARG A 70 -2.49 13.99 16.92
CA ARG A 70 -1.82 12.76 17.35
C ARG A 70 -2.81 11.66 17.69
N LYS A 71 -3.86 11.96 18.46
CA LYS A 71 -4.92 11.00 18.80
C LYS A 71 -5.66 10.50 17.56
N LEU A 72 -6.07 11.41 16.67
CA LEU A 72 -6.72 11.04 15.40
C LEU A 72 -5.83 10.17 14.52
N TYR A 73 -4.53 10.47 14.47
CA TYR A 73 -3.57 9.77 13.62
C TYR A 73 -3.16 8.40 14.19
N LEU A 74 -2.85 8.31 15.49
CA LEU A 74 -2.34 7.07 16.11
C LEU A 74 -3.47 6.20 16.67
N ASP A 75 -4.37 6.77 17.47
CA ASP A 75 -5.35 5.99 18.23
C ASP A 75 -6.55 5.59 17.37
N PHE A 76 -7.02 6.51 16.52
CA PHE A 76 -8.12 6.25 15.58
C PHE A 76 -7.67 5.71 14.22
N ASP A 77 -6.35 5.50 14.05
CA ASP A 77 -5.71 5.04 12.82
C ASP A 77 -6.16 5.78 11.54
N LEU A 78 -6.52 7.06 11.65
CA LEU A 78 -6.95 7.85 10.50
C LEU A 78 -5.75 8.25 9.64
N SER A 79 -5.93 8.23 8.32
CA SER A 79 -4.94 8.76 7.39
C SER A 79 -4.95 10.29 7.39
N SER A 80 -3.85 10.91 6.96
CA SER A 80 -3.79 12.37 6.79
C SER A 80 -4.83 12.93 5.80
N TYR A 81 -5.37 12.08 4.91
CA TYR A 81 -6.50 12.43 4.05
C TYR A 81 -7.80 12.52 4.85
N GLN A 82 -8.14 11.45 5.56
CA GLN A 82 -9.36 11.40 6.37
C GLN A 82 -9.39 12.49 7.44
N ILE A 83 -8.24 12.80 8.05
CA ILE A 83 -8.16 13.88 9.03
C ILE A 83 -8.44 15.23 8.36
N SER A 84 -7.91 15.47 7.16
CA SER A 84 -8.18 16.71 6.41
C SER A 84 -9.67 16.85 6.08
N ASP A 85 -10.31 15.78 5.62
CA ASP A 85 -11.74 15.78 5.30
C ASP A 85 -12.63 15.97 6.54
N LEU A 86 -12.22 15.44 7.70
CA LEU A 86 -12.97 15.52 8.95
C LEU A 86 -12.79 16.86 9.68
N THR A 87 -11.59 17.42 9.69
CA THR A 87 -11.26 18.61 10.50
C THR A 87 -11.19 19.89 9.67
N GLY A 88 -11.12 19.81 8.35
CA GLY A 88 -10.89 20.95 7.47
C GLY A 88 -9.44 21.48 7.48
N TRP A 89 -8.52 20.85 8.22
CA TRP A 89 -7.11 21.23 8.17
C TRP A 89 -6.49 20.95 6.80
N SER A 90 -5.56 21.81 6.39
CA SER A 90 -4.82 21.55 5.16
C SER A 90 -3.97 20.27 5.30
N ARG A 91 -4.07 19.39 4.30
CA ARG A 91 -3.29 18.15 4.23
C ARG A 91 -1.78 18.39 4.37
N THR A 92 -1.29 19.50 3.82
CA THR A 92 0.12 19.90 3.90
C THR A 92 0.50 20.25 5.33
N SER A 93 -0.29 21.08 6.02
CA SER A 93 -0.06 21.43 7.43
C SER A 93 -0.06 20.19 8.34
N ILE A 94 -0.98 19.23 8.11
CA ILE A 94 -0.99 17.94 8.82
C ILE A 94 0.32 17.19 8.57
N SER A 95 0.70 17.05 7.30
CA SER A 95 1.90 16.28 6.90
C SER A 95 3.20 16.92 7.42
N ASP A 96 3.29 18.25 7.38
CA ASP A 96 4.44 19.01 7.85
C ASP A 96 4.57 18.92 9.38
N TYR A 97 3.45 18.97 10.11
CA TYR A 97 3.45 18.72 11.54
C TYR A 97 3.93 17.30 11.87
N LEU A 98 3.37 16.27 11.24
CA LEU A 98 3.77 14.88 11.47
C LEU A 98 5.26 14.66 11.19
N ARG A 99 5.79 15.30 10.13
CA ARG A 99 7.21 15.29 9.79
C ARG A 99 8.06 15.98 10.88
N LYS A 100 7.65 17.17 11.34
CA LYS A 100 8.34 17.94 12.37
C LYS A 100 8.36 17.22 13.72
N ALA A 101 7.22 16.63 14.10
CA ALA A 101 7.05 15.88 15.34
C ALA A 101 7.62 14.46 15.28
N LYS A 102 8.11 14.02 14.12
CA LYS A 102 8.63 12.67 13.86
C LYS A 102 7.63 11.56 14.26
N ILE A 103 6.34 11.83 14.13
CA ILE A 103 5.28 10.87 14.41
C ILE A 103 5.06 10.05 13.15
N ASN A 104 5.42 8.78 13.20
CA ASN A 104 5.12 7.83 12.15
C ASN A 104 4.12 6.80 12.67
N LYS A 105 3.22 6.33 11.80
CA LYS A 105 2.50 5.10 12.09
C LYS A 105 3.51 3.97 12.03
N GLU A 106 3.50 3.10 13.03
CA GLU A 106 4.15 1.81 12.84
C GLU A 106 3.49 1.17 11.61
N SER A 107 4.28 0.95 10.56
CA SER A 107 3.78 0.26 9.39
C SER A 107 3.52 -1.18 9.83
N ILE A 108 2.30 -1.47 10.26
CA ILE A 108 1.83 -2.84 10.31
C ILE A 108 1.82 -3.26 8.85
N LYS A 109 2.90 -3.91 8.39
CA LYS A 109 2.92 -4.52 7.07
C LYS A 109 1.70 -5.44 7.06
N SER A 110 0.69 -5.13 6.24
CA SER A 110 -0.44 -6.03 6.03
C SER A 110 0.14 -7.42 5.83
N PRO A 111 -0.19 -8.41 6.68
CA PRO A 111 0.42 -9.72 6.56
C PRO A 111 0.15 -10.22 5.15
N ILE A 112 1.22 -10.49 4.40
CA ILE A 112 1.12 -10.96 3.02
C ILE A 112 0.10 -12.11 2.98
N PRO A 113 -0.95 -12.03 2.15
CA PRO A 113 -1.97 -13.07 2.11
C PRO A 113 -1.34 -14.44 1.89
N ARG A 114 -1.77 -15.41 2.69
CA ARG A 114 -1.25 -16.78 2.60
C ARG A 114 -1.68 -17.40 1.26
N TYR A 115 -1.02 -18.49 0.86
CA TYR A 115 -1.49 -19.25 -0.29
C TYR A 115 -2.91 -19.78 -0.02
N GLY A 116 -3.83 -19.59 -0.97
CA GLY A 116 -5.26 -19.82 -0.83
C GLY A 116 -6.07 -18.58 -0.45
N GLU A 117 -5.41 -17.47 -0.11
CA GLU A 117 -6.04 -16.23 0.34
C GLU A 117 -5.62 -15.06 -0.58
N ARG A 118 -6.54 -14.12 -0.76
CA ARG A 118 -6.28 -12.83 -1.38
C ARG A 118 -6.83 -11.73 -0.49
N GLU A 119 -6.15 -10.60 -0.48
CA GLU A 119 -6.65 -9.40 0.17
C GLU A 119 -7.44 -8.58 -0.84
N VAL A 120 -8.70 -8.29 -0.52
CA VAL A 120 -9.55 -7.38 -1.28
C VAL A 120 -10.05 -6.34 -0.30
N SER A 121 -9.65 -5.09 -0.50
CA SER A 121 -10.07 -3.96 0.34
C SER A 121 -9.80 -4.15 1.83
N GLY A 122 -8.64 -4.70 2.19
CA GLY A 122 -8.23 -4.95 3.59
C GLY A 122 -8.85 -6.21 4.21
N VAL A 123 -9.73 -6.92 3.51
CA VAL A 123 -10.36 -8.16 3.97
C VAL A 123 -9.73 -9.37 3.30
N ARG A 124 -9.48 -10.43 4.07
CA ARG A 124 -8.99 -11.72 3.53
C ARG A 124 -10.15 -12.51 2.95
N VAL A 125 -10.06 -12.77 1.65
CA VAL A 125 -11.06 -13.53 0.87
C VAL A 125 -10.39 -14.79 0.31
N PRO A 126 -11.07 -15.95 0.28
CA PRO A 126 -10.53 -17.16 -0.34
C PRO A 126 -10.30 -16.97 -1.84
N HIS A 127 -9.13 -17.38 -2.32
CA HIS A 127 -8.79 -17.39 -3.74
C HIS A 127 -9.07 -18.76 -4.35
N GLN A 128 -10.15 -18.88 -5.13
CA GLN A 128 -10.69 -20.15 -5.63
C GLN A 128 -9.66 -21.00 -6.40
N ALA A 129 -8.84 -20.39 -7.25
CA ALA A 129 -7.83 -21.14 -8.02
C ALA A 129 -6.75 -21.74 -7.10
N GLU A 130 -6.23 -20.97 -6.16
CA GLU A 130 -5.24 -21.46 -5.17
C GLU A 130 -5.86 -22.50 -4.22
N GLN A 131 -7.15 -22.36 -3.87
CA GLN A 131 -7.87 -23.35 -3.06
C GLN A 131 -7.99 -24.70 -3.76
N LYS A 132 -8.23 -24.73 -5.07
CA LYS A 132 -8.20 -25.99 -5.86
C LYS A 132 -6.83 -26.65 -5.82
N VAL A 133 -5.75 -25.88 -5.83
CA VAL A 133 -4.38 -26.40 -5.72
C VAL A 133 -4.14 -27.00 -4.33
N ILE A 134 -4.63 -26.34 -3.27
CA ILE A 134 -4.57 -26.86 -1.89
C ILE A 134 -5.30 -28.20 -1.79
N GLN A 135 -6.51 -28.30 -2.37
CA GLN A 135 -7.25 -29.56 -2.43
C GLN A 135 -6.46 -30.64 -3.20
N LYS A 136 -5.82 -30.28 -4.32
CA LYS A 136 -4.95 -31.19 -5.07
C LYS A 136 -3.78 -31.70 -4.21
N ILE A 137 -3.11 -30.83 -3.46
CA ILE A 137 -2.03 -31.21 -2.52
C ILE A 137 -2.52 -32.24 -1.51
N VAL A 138 -3.67 -31.97 -0.86
CA VAL A 138 -4.26 -32.89 0.12
C VAL A 138 -4.60 -34.24 -0.52
N SER A 139 -5.19 -34.23 -1.71
CA SER A 139 -5.55 -35.45 -2.44
C SER A 139 -4.35 -36.28 -2.89
N LEU A 140 -3.25 -35.64 -3.30
CA LEU A 140 -2.02 -36.35 -3.64
C LEU A 140 -1.36 -36.92 -2.40
N LYS A 141 -1.44 -36.21 -1.27
CA LYS A 141 -0.88 -36.71 -0.01
C LYS A 141 -1.66 -37.90 0.53
N SER A 142 -2.99 -37.91 0.42
CA SER A 142 -3.82 -39.06 0.79
C SER A 142 -3.56 -40.29 -0.09
N LYS A 143 -3.10 -40.10 -1.33
CA LYS A 143 -2.65 -41.18 -2.22
C LYS A 143 -1.26 -41.75 -1.88
N GLY A 144 -0.57 -41.21 -0.87
CA GLY A 144 0.73 -41.70 -0.42
C GLY A 144 1.95 -40.99 -1.02
N HIS A 145 1.76 -39.98 -1.89
CA HIS A 145 2.88 -39.27 -2.49
C HIS A 145 3.75 -38.54 -1.45
N SER A 146 5.07 -38.49 -1.73
CA SER A 146 6.00 -37.69 -0.94
C SER A 146 5.85 -36.20 -1.23
N PHE A 147 6.20 -35.32 -0.28
CA PHE A 147 6.11 -33.86 -0.51
C PHE A 147 6.99 -33.38 -1.68
N ARG A 148 8.10 -34.09 -1.95
CA ARG A 148 8.98 -33.83 -3.10
C ARG A 148 8.27 -34.17 -4.42
N GLU A 149 7.63 -35.33 -4.50
CA GLU A 149 6.84 -35.71 -5.67
C GLU A 149 5.69 -34.74 -5.91
N ILE A 150 4.97 -34.34 -4.86
CA ILE A 150 3.86 -33.39 -4.99
C ILE A 150 4.37 -32.06 -5.56
N ALA A 151 5.47 -31.53 -5.04
CA ALA A 151 6.08 -30.30 -5.57
C ALA A 151 6.47 -30.45 -7.05
N ARG A 152 7.03 -31.60 -7.43
CA ARG A 152 7.38 -31.91 -8.82
C ARG A 152 6.15 -31.92 -9.72
N VAL A 153 5.11 -32.66 -9.34
CA VAL A 153 3.84 -32.76 -10.08
C VAL A 153 3.19 -31.39 -10.27
N LEU A 154 3.17 -30.54 -9.23
CA LEU A 154 2.59 -29.20 -9.33
C LEU A 154 3.36 -28.32 -10.33
N THR A 155 4.68 -28.43 -10.27
CA THR A 155 5.60 -27.68 -11.13
C THR A 155 5.51 -28.13 -12.59
N GLU A 156 5.50 -29.45 -12.84
CA GLU A 156 5.32 -30.04 -14.17
C GLU A 156 3.93 -29.74 -14.75
N SER A 157 2.91 -29.61 -13.89
CA SER A 157 1.57 -29.18 -14.32
C SER A 157 1.44 -27.68 -14.63
N GLY A 158 2.54 -26.92 -14.56
CA GLY A 158 2.57 -25.48 -14.91
C GLY A 158 1.85 -24.59 -13.90
N ILE A 159 1.57 -25.08 -12.69
CA ILE A 159 0.88 -24.30 -11.65
C ILE A 159 1.92 -23.41 -10.94
N PRO A 160 1.83 -22.08 -11.03
CA PRO A 160 2.80 -21.21 -10.39
C PRO A 160 2.62 -21.18 -8.86
N SER A 161 3.74 -21.03 -8.14
CA SER A 161 3.73 -20.72 -6.71
C SER A 161 3.22 -19.29 -6.44
N LYS A 162 2.96 -18.90 -5.17
CA LYS A 162 2.47 -17.54 -4.81
C LYS A 162 3.33 -16.41 -5.37
N ARG A 163 4.65 -16.60 -5.40
CA ARG A 163 5.65 -15.63 -5.88
C ARG A 163 6.11 -15.95 -7.31
N GLY A 164 5.46 -16.89 -7.98
CA GLY A 164 5.92 -17.48 -9.24
C GLY A 164 7.00 -18.55 -9.05
N GLY A 165 7.37 -19.19 -10.14
CA GLY A 165 8.42 -20.21 -10.16
C GLY A 165 7.99 -21.61 -9.69
N GLN A 166 8.99 -22.43 -9.39
CA GLN A 166 8.87 -23.85 -9.06
C GLN A 166 8.35 -24.06 -7.63
N TRP A 167 7.67 -25.18 -7.38
CA TRP A 167 7.24 -25.54 -6.03
C TRP A 167 8.38 -26.11 -5.21
N SER A 168 8.50 -25.64 -3.96
CA SER A 168 9.42 -26.22 -2.99
C SER A 168 8.70 -27.23 -2.09
N LYS A 169 9.42 -28.28 -1.65
CA LYS A 169 8.86 -29.27 -0.72
C LYS A 169 8.39 -28.65 0.60
N THR A 170 9.06 -27.61 1.07
CA THR A 170 8.79 -26.94 2.36
C THR A 170 7.48 -26.18 2.29
N THR A 171 7.27 -25.42 1.22
CA THR A 171 6.00 -24.70 0.98
C THR A 171 4.81 -25.67 0.91
N VAL A 172 4.95 -26.79 0.21
CA VAL A 172 3.88 -27.81 0.13
C VAL A 172 3.60 -28.42 1.50
N GLN A 173 4.64 -28.75 2.28
CA GLN A 173 4.51 -29.31 3.62
C GLN A 173 3.82 -28.34 4.59
N GLU A 174 4.19 -27.05 4.57
CA GLU A 174 3.57 -26.00 5.39
C GLU A 174 2.08 -25.84 5.07
N ILE A 175 1.73 -25.80 3.78
CA ILE A 175 0.34 -25.73 3.33
C ILE A 175 -0.43 -26.94 3.83
N TYR A 176 0.11 -28.16 3.66
CA TYR A 176 -0.55 -29.38 4.11
C TYR A 176 -0.77 -29.39 5.63
N LYS A 177 0.27 -29.08 6.42
CA LYS A 177 0.19 -29.03 7.89
C LYS A 177 -0.91 -28.07 8.35
N ARG A 178 -0.96 -26.87 7.76
CA ARG A 178 -2.00 -25.87 8.03
C ARG A 178 -3.40 -26.39 7.74
N GLU A 179 -3.60 -27.08 6.61
CA GLU A 179 -4.92 -27.64 6.29
C GLU A 179 -5.34 -28.76 7.25
N GLN A 180 -4.40 -29.54 7.80
CA GLN A 180 -4.71 -30.52 8.84
C GLN A 180 -5.12 -29.84 10.15
N GLU A 181 -4.40 -28.79 10.55
CA GLU A 181 -4.73 -28.00 11.74
C GLU A 181 -6.10 -27.32 11.62
N ARG A 182 -6.49 -26.86 10.43
CA ARG A 182 -7.82 -26.28 10.17
C ARG A 182 -8.98 -27.27 10.27
N LYS A 183 -8.73 -28.56 10.05
CA LYS A 183 -9.75 -29.62 10.11
C LYS A 183 -9.90 -30.24 11.49
N LYS A 184 -8.94 -29.99 12.38
CA LYS A 184 -8.95 -30.43 13.77
C LYS A 184 -9.80 -29.49 14.62
#